data_AF-X1M529-F1
#
_entry.id   AF-X1M529-F1
#
_cell.length_a   1.000
_cell.length_b   1.000
_cell.length_c   1.000
_cell.angle_alpha   90.00
_cell.angle_beta   90.00
_cell.angle_gamma   90.00
#
_symmetry.space_group_name_H-M   'P 1'
#
loop_
_entity.id
_entity.type
_entity.pdbx_description
1 polymer ?
#
loop_
_entity_poly.entity_id
_entity_poly.type
_entity_poly.pdbx_seq_one_letter_code
_entity_poly.pdbx_strand_id
1 'polypeptide(L)'
;MIEFIRSTSIEEMQTIAQGLILVDEHSKPTPEQIEECKRWTNLKVSSQSTSDFYCLLRETQGNPDAWKQGLRFMIDSHEFMADSLFCEWAYCINLDDETLEVYKGYNTDPNAPGRYTDKGHYRTHDGTVFYGVALIRAIPLTEIQAMLDEEILALINELENSRIKAEV
;
A
#
# COMPACT_ATOMS: atom_id res chain seq x y z
N MET A 1 -0.35 6.81 7.31
CA MET A 1 0.17 7.28 6.00
C MET A 1 0.44 8.79 6.00
N ILE A 2 -0.58 9.66 6.10
CA ILE A 2 -0.38 11.14 6.07
C ILE A 2 0.63 11.62 7.12
N GLU A 3 0.50 11.19 8.37
CA GLU A 3 1.43 11.57 9.45
C GLU A 3 2.86 11.12 9.18
N PHE A 4 3.06 9.96 8.55
CA PHE A 4 4.37 9.51 8.12
C PHE A 4 4.96 10.46 7.06
N ILE A 5 4.15 10.87 6.07
CA ILE A 5 4.58 11.81 5.01
C ILE A 5 4.94 13.17 5.59
N ARG A 6 4.15 13.70 6.54
CA ARG A 6 4.38 15.00 7.19
C ARG A 6 5.62 15.02 8.08
N SER A 7 5.94 13.89 8.71
CA SER A 7 7.02 13.81 9.71
C SER A 7 8.33 13.21 9.19
N THR A 8 8.40 12.83 7.91
CA THR A 8 9.55 12.14 7.31
C THR A 8 9.97 12.90 6.05
N SER A 9 11.26 13.22 5.92
CA SER A 9 11.76 13.88 4.70
C SER A 9 11.77 12.91 3.52
N ILE A 10 11.74 13.42 2.29
CA ILE A 10 11.82 12.58 1.08
C ILE A 10 13.13 11.79 1.06
N GLU A 11 14.25 12.41 1.45
CA GLU A 11 15.56 11.76 1.56
C GLU A 11 15.55 10.61 2.60
N GLU A 12 14.87 10.79 3.73
CA GLU A 12 14.69 9.75 4.74
C GLU A 12 13.82 8.61 4.19
N MET A 13 12.72 8.91 3.50
CA MET A 13 11.88 7.90 2.84
C MET A 13 12.66 7.08 1.80
N GLN A 14 13.51 7.74 1.00
CA GLN A 14 14.39 7.09 0.03
C GLN A 14 15.40 6.17 0.71
N THR A 15 16.01 6.63 1.81
CA THR A 15 16.94 5.82 2.60
C THR A 15 16.24 4.58 3.18
N ILE A 16 15.02 4.76 3.71
CA ILE A 16 14.19 3.65 4.21
C ILE A 16 13.93 2.66 3.07
N ALA A 17 13.42 3.13 1.92
CA ALA A 17 13.07 2.29 0.79
C ALA A 17 14.27 1.49 0.24
N GLN A 18 15.44 2.11 0.14
CA GLN A 18 16.68 1.44 -0.29
C GLN A 18 17.15 0.35 0.68
N GLY A 19 16.79 0.48 1.97
CA GLY A 19 17.14 -0.49 3.00
C GLY A 19 16.16 -1.68 3.11
N LEU A 20 15.04 -1.64 2.39
CA LEU A 20 14.02 -2.70 2.47
C LEU A 20 14.48 -3.99 1.80
N ILE A 21 14.15 -5.09 2.44
CA ILE A 21 14.28 -6.46 1.95
C ILE A 21 12.88 -7.00 1.77
N LEU A 22 12.48 -7.18 0.52
CA LEU A 22 11.20 -7.76 0.17
C LEU A 22 11.21 -9.26 0.46
N VAL A 23 10.14 -9.75 1.09
CA VAL A 23 9.97 -11.15 1.47
C VAL A 23 8.63 -11.68 0.96
N ASP A 24 8.63 -12.94 0.55
CA ASP A 24 7.40 -13.67 0.26
C ASP A 24 6.71 -14.05 1.57
N GLU A 25 5.41 -13.78 1.67
CA GLU A 25 4.64 -13.95 2.91
C GLU A 25 4.56 -15.40 3.38
N HIS A 26 4.68 -16.35 2.46
CA HIS A 26 4.61 -17.80 2.71
C HIS A 26 5.99 -18.44 2.92
N SER A 27 7.06 -17.71 2.67
CA SER A 27 8.42 -18.21 2.85
C SER A 27 8.75 -18.42 4.32
N LYS A 28 9.61 -19.40 4.60
CA LYS A 28 10.01 -19.75 5.96
C LYS A 28 11.08 -18.78 6.47
N PRO A 29 10.82 -18.01 7.55
CA PRO A 29 11.80 -17.11 8.13
C PRO A 29 12.94 -17.85 8.83
N THR A 30 14.12 -17.25 8.84
CA THR A 30 15.28 -17.68 9.66
C THR A 30 15.09 -17.28 11.13
N PRO A 31 15.80 -17.91 12.08
CA PRO A 31 15.75 -17.53 13.49
C PRO A 31 16.08 -16.04 13.73
N GLU A 32 17.05 -15.50 12.99
CA GLU A 32 17.45 -14.09 13.08
C GLU A 32 16.32 -13.15 12.62
N GLN A 33 15.64 -13.52 11.52
CA GLN A 33 14.48 -12.76 11.02
C GLN A 33 13.30 -12.81 11.99
N ILE A 34 13.06 -13.95 12.64
CA ILE A 34 12.01 -14.07 13.67
C ILE A 34 12.30 -13.11 14.82
N GLU A 35 13.54 -13.05 15.30
CA GLU A 35 13.88 -12.15 16.42
C GLU A 35 13.82 -10.67 16.02
N GLU A 36 14.24 -10.30 14.80
CA GLU A 36 14.11 -8.92 14.29
C GLU A 36 12.63 -8.48 14.16
N CYS A 37 11.75 -9.37 13.69
CA CYS A 37 10.34 -9.08 13.50
C CYS A 37 9.48 -9.22 14.76
N LYS A 38 10.02 -9.76 15.86
CA LYS A 38 9.27 -10.17 17.07
C LYS A 38 8.31 -9.14 17.63
N ARG A 39 8.66 -7.85 17.57
CA ARG A 39 7.82 -6.73 18.04
C ARG A 39 6.55 -6.56 17.21
N TRP A 40 6.58 -6.94 15.93
CA TRP A 40 5.52 -6.77 14.94
C TRP A 40 4.70 -8.04 14.71
N THR A 41 5.10 -9.14 15.35
CA THR A 41 4.46 -10.44 15.21
C THR A 41 3.07 -10.46 15.83
N ASN A 42 2.08 -10.95 15.08
CA ASN A 42 0.74 -11.24 15.56
C ASN A 42 0.37 -12.70 15.28
N LEU A 43 0.34 -13.52 16.33
CA LEU A 43 0.00 -14.94 16.24
C LEU A 43 -1.52 -15.21 16.32
N LYS A 44 -2.36 -14.18 16.27
CA LYS A 44 -3.83 -14.33 16.25
C LYS A 44 -4.40 -14.41 14.83
N VAL A 45 -3.55 -14.37 13.80
CA VAL A 45 -3.93 -14.41 12.39
C VAL A 45 -3.25 -15.56 11.65
N SER A 46 -3.79 -15.93 10.49
CA SER A 46 -3.21 -16.93 9.57
C SER A 46 -2.80 -18.23 10.26
N SER A 47 -1.56 -18.68 10.11
CA SER A 47 -1.03 -19.94 10.65
C SER A 47 -0.88 -19.95 12.18
N GLN A 48 -1.00 -18.78 12.82
CA GLN A 48 -0.83 -18.60 14.26
C GLN A 48 0.56 -19.07 14.74
N SER A 49 1.58 -18.87 13.91
CA SER A 49 2.95 -19.31 14.18
C SER A 49 3.99 -18.30 13.66
N THR A 50 5.24 -18.44 14.09
CA THR A 50 6.36 -17.62 13.59
C THR A 50 7.01 -18.22 12.33
N SER A 51 6.36 -19.18 11.65
CA SER A 51 6.93 -19.87 10.49
C SER A 51 6.60 -19.25 9.15
N ASP A 52 5.90 -18.11 9.13
CA ASP A 52 5.60 -17.34 7.92
C ASP A 52 5.75 -15.84 8.19
N PHE A 53 6.07 -15.07 7.15
CA PHE A 53 6.25 -13.63 7.26
C PHE A 53 4.93 -12.88 7.45
N TYR A 54 3.80 -13.45 7.02
CA TYR A 54 2.49 -12.83 7.24
C TYR A 54 2.23 -12.58 8.73
N CYS A 55 2.44 -13.58 9.58
CA CYS A 55 2.27 -13.43 11.03
C CYS A 55 3.35 -12.52 11.63
N LEU A 56 4.60 -12.60 11.16
CA LEU A 56 5.71 -11.78 11.67
C LEU A 56 5.59 -10.29 11.35
N LEU A 57 4.99 -9.94 10.21
CA LEU A 57 4.90 -8.57 9.71
C LEU A 57 3.46 -8.03 9.75
N ARG A 58 2.53 -8.74 10.39
CA ARG A 58 1.11 -8.37 10.40
C ARG A 58 0.87 -6.94 10.88
N GLU A 59 1.52 -6.54 11.97
CA GLU A 59 1.32 -5.21 12.57
C GLU A 59 1.99 -4.07 11.80
N THR A 60 2.72 -4.38 10.71
CA THR A 60 3.34 -3.36 9.84
C THR A 60 2.43 -3.00 8.65
N GLN A 61 1.37 -3.77 8.39
CA GLN A 61 0.45 -3.53 7.27
C GLN A 61 -0.26 -2.17 7.46
N GLY A 62 -0.02 -1.25 6.53
CA GLY A 62 -0.54 0.13 6.60
C GLY A 62 0.22 1.07 7.55
N ASN A 63 1.31 0.60 8.16
CA ASN A 63 2.10 1.35 9.15
C ASN A 63 3.56 1.53 8.72
N PRO A 64 3.87 2.58 7.94
CA PRO A 64 5.24 2.83 7.47
C PRO A 64 6.24 3.23 8.56
N ASP A 65 5.78 3.63 9.75
CA ASP A 65 6.67 3.96 10.87
C ASP A 65 7.47 2.74 11.36
N ALA A 66 7.06 1.52 11.03
CA ALA A 66 7.82 0.32 11.34
C ALA A 66 9.22 0.34 10.72
N TRP A 67 9.33 0.78 9.45
CA TRP A 67 10.60 0.84 8.74
C TRP A 67 11.45 2.05 9.13
N LYS A 68 10.80 3.17 9.50
CA LYS A 68 11.48 4.31 10.17
C LYS A 68 12.11 3.91 11.50
N GLN A 69 11.51 2.95 12.20
CA GLN A 69 12.05 2.38 13.45
C GLN A 69 13.13 1.31 13.22
N GLY A 70 13.58 1.10 11.99
CA GLY A 70 14.71 0.24 11.66
C GLY A 70 14.36 -1.20 11.28
N LEU A 71 13.07 -1.54 11.14
CA LEU A 71 12.68 -2.81 10.51
C LEU A 71 13.14 -2.80 9.04
N ARG A 72 13.67 -3.93 8.56
CA ARG A 72 14.16 -4.03 7.18
C ARG A 72 13.29 -4.91 6.28
N PHE A 73 12.39 -5.72 6.82
CA PHE A 73 11.57 -6.64 6.04
C PHE A 73 10.21 -6.04 5.70
N MET A 74 9.78 -6.22 4.45
CA MET A 74 8.45 -5.84 3.97
C MET A 74 7.91 -6.97 3.11
N ILE A 75 6.63 -7.33 3.30
CA ILE A 75 5.98 -8.31 2.43
C ILE A 75 5.89 -7.73 1.02
N ASP A 76 6.32 -8.50 0.03
CA ASP A 76 6.05 -8.17 -1.36
C ASP A 76 4.60 -8.53 -1.72
N SER A 77 3.75 -7.50 -1.82
CA SER A 77 2.33 -7.65 -2.17
C SER A 77 1.96 -6.84 -3.41
N HIS A 78 2.92 -6.54 -4.30
CA HIS A 78 2.66 -5.66 -5.46
C HIS A 78 1.57 -6.20 -6.40
N GLU A 79 1.41 -7.53 -6.50
CA GLU A 79 0.37 -8.16 -7.31
C GLU A 79 -1.05 -7.93 -6.76
N PHE A 80 -1.21 -7.62 -5.47
CA PHE A 80 -2.53 -7.42 -4.86
C PHE A 80 -3.28 -6.23 -5.48
N MET A 81 -2.57 -5.22 -5.98
CA MET A 81 -3.16 -4.08 -6.69
C MET A 81 -3.76 -4.46 -8.06
N ALA A 82 -3.42 -5.63 -8.60
CA ALA A 82 -4.03 -6.15 -9.82
C ALA A 82 -5.42 -6.78 -9.56
N ASP A 83 -5.79 -7.03 -8.30
CA ASP A 83 -7.07 -7.61 -7.91
C ASP A 83 -7.96 -6.57 -7.20
N SER A 84 -8.55 -5.67 -8.00
CA SER A 84 -9.33 -4.55 -7.45
C SER A 84 -10.62 -4.97 -6.74
N LEU A 85 -11.06 -6.23 -6.89
CA LEU A 85 -12.21 -6.74 -6.15
C LEU A 85 -11.91 -6.87 -4.66
N PHE A 86 -10.67 -7.23 -4.31
CA PHE A 86 -10.22 -7.35 -2.92
C PHE A 86 -9.38 -6.15 -2.46
N CYS A 87 -8.72 -5.46 -3.38
CA CYS A 87 -7.98 -4.24 -3.12
C CYS A 87 -8.89 -3.01 -3.30
N GLU A 88 -9.69 -2.69 -2.28
CA GLU A 88 -10.64 -1.56 -2.34
C GLU A 88 -9.94 -0.19 -2.41
N TRP A 89 -8.78 -0.08 -1.76
CA TRP A 89 -7.96 1.14 -1.72
C TRP A 89 -6.49 0.75 -1.68
N ALA A 90 -5.66 1.50 -2.40
CA ALA A 90 -4.22 1.41 -2.27
C ALA A 90 -3.59 2.80 -2.24
N TYR A 91 -2.56 2.94 -1.41
CA TYR A 91 -1.80 4.16 -1.23
C TYR A 91 -0.34 3.86 -1.51
N CYS A 92 0.23 4.52 -2.51
CA CYS A 92 1.63 4.33 -2.90
C CYS A 92 2.37 5.65 -2.72
N ILE A 93 3.41 5.66 -1.88
CA ILE A 93 4.40 6.73 -1.88
C ILE A 93 5.34 6.44 -3.06
N ASN A 94 5.09 7.12 -4.18
CA ASN A 94 5.94 7.04 -5.36
C ASN A 94 7.12 8.01 -5.18
N LEU A 95 8.31 7.45 -4.90
CA LEU A 95 9.53 8.22 -4.67
C LEU A 95 10.24 8.64 -5.97
N ASP A 96 9.88 8.06 -7.10
CA ASP A 96 10.40 8.49 -8.41
C ASP A 96 9.76 9.81 -8.85
N ASP A 97 8.44 9.94 -8.60
CA ASP A 97 7.66 11.13 -8.94
C ASP A 97 7.42 12.07 -7.75
N GLU A 98 7.89 11.69 -6.56
CA GLU A 98 7.66 12.39 -5.28
C GLU A 98 6.17 12.70 -5.03
N THR A 99 5.31 11.71 -5.25
CA THR A 99 3.86 11.83 -5.05
C THR A 99 3.31 10.75 -4.12
N LEU A 100 2.21 11.08 -3.44
CA LEU A 100 1.28 10.08 -2.93
C LEU A 100 0.27 9.78 -4.03
N GLU A 101 0.32 8.56 -4.55
CA GLU A 101 -0.69 8.01 -5.43
C GLU A 101 -1.79 7.34 -4.62
N VAL A 102 -3.03 7.68 -4.93
CA VAL A 102 -4.22 7.08 -4.35
C VAL A 102 -4.96 6.33 -5.43
N TYR A 103 -5.14 5.03 -5.19
CA TYR A 103 -5.85 4.12 -6.08
C TYR A 103 -7.14 3.63 -5.44
N LYS A 104 -8.12 3.34 -6.29
CA LYS A 104 -9.44 2.84 -5.90
C LYS A 104 -9.76 1.51 -6.59
N GLY A 105 -10.31 0.59 -5.80
CA GLY A 105 -10.74 -0.72 -6.22
C GLY A 105 -12.10 -0.74 -6.92
N TYR A 106 -12.61 -1.94 -7.16
CA TYR A 106 -13.84 -2.19 -7.93
C TYR A 106 -13.82 -1.60 -9.34
N ASN A 107 -12.66 -1.62 -9.99
CA ASN A 107 -12.49 -1.07 -11.32
C ASN A 107 -13.09 -2.01 -12.37
N THR A 108 -14.12 -1.56 -13.09
CA THR A 108 -14.73 -2.31 -14.20
C THR A 108 -14.35 -1.76 -15.58
N ASP A 109 -13.48 -0.74 -15.63
CA ASP A 109 -12.99 -0.12 -16.86
C ASP A 109 -11.53 -0.56 -17.15
N PRO A 110 -11.28 -1.29 -18.25
CA PRO A 110 -9.92 -1.70 -18.63
C PRO A 110 -9.01 -0.54 -19.03
N ASN A 111 -9.57 0.65 -19.28
CA ASN A 111 -8.84 1.85 -19.68
C ASN A 111 -8.75 2.88 -18.55
N ALA A 112 -9.16 2.53 -17.33
CA ALA A 112 -9.03 3.42 -16.19
C ALA A 112 -7.57 3.88 -16.01
N PRO A 113 -7.34 5.11 -15.52
CA PRO A 113 -5.99 5.62 -15.31
C PRO A 113 -5.20 4.78 -14.29
N GLY A 114 -3.88 4.76 -14.44
CA GLY A 114 -2.95 4.12 -13.50
C GLY A 114 -2.22 2.90 -14.07
N ARG A 115 -1.08 2.57 -13.46
CA ARG A 115 -0.16 1.52 -13.95
C ARG A 115 -0.58 0.08 -13.62
N TYR A 116 -1.62 -0.08 -12.81
CA TYR A 116 -2.13 -1.39 -12.36
C TYR A 116 -3.39 -1.83 -13.10
N THR A 117 -4.09 -0.93 -13.79
CA THR A 117 -5.35 -1.20 -14.50
C THR A 117 -5.29 -2.47 -15.36
N ASP A 118 -4.24 -2.60 -16.17
CA ASP A 118 -4.08 -3.70 -17.13
C ASP A 118 -3.31 -4.92 -16.58
N LYS A 119 -2.94 -4.92 -15.29
CA LYS A 119 -2.06 -5.94 -14.70
C LYS A 119 -2.77 -7.21 -14.23
N GLY A 120 -4.10 -7.19 -14.18
CA GLY A 120 -4.90 -8.34 -13.80
C GLY A 120 -6.37 -8.16 -14.16
N HIS A 121 -7.11 -9.26 -14.15
CA HIS A 121 -8.56 -9.21 -14.16
C HIS A 121 -9.14 -10.39 -13.39
N TYR A 122 -10.24 -10.13 -12.67
CA TYR A 122 -11.05 -11.13 -12.00
C TYR A 122 -12.45 -11.13 -12.60
N ARG A 123 -12.97 -12.31 -12.96
CA ARG A 123 -14.35 -12.47 -13.45
C ARG A 123 -15.19 -13.19 -12.41
N THR A 124 -16.24 -12.53 -11.94
CA THR A 124 -17.25 -13.11 -11.06
C THR A 124 -18.14 -14.12 -11.79
N HIS A 125 -18.87 -14.92 -11.03
CA HIS A 125 -19.80 -15.92 -11.57
C HIS A 125 -20.95 -15.28 -12.40
N ASP A 126 -21.33 -14.04 -12.11
CA ASP A 126 -22.35 -13.29 -12.87
C ASP A 126 -21.80 -12.63 -14.14
N GLY A 127 -20.51 -12.79 -14.44
CA GLY A 127 -19.86 -12.26 -15.63
C GLY A 127 -19.27 -10.86 -15.47
N THR A 128 -19.43 -10.20 -14.32
CA THR A 128 -18.76 -8.93 -14.03
C THR A 128 -17.24 -9.12 -14.06
N VAL A 129 -16.52 -8.19 -14.69
CA VAL A 129 -15.06 -8.21 -14.76
C VAL A 129 -14.52 -7.03 -13.98
N PHE A 130 -13.61 -7.31 -13.05
CA PHE A 130 -12.84 -6.33 -12.31
C PHE A 130 -11.40 -6.36 -12.81
N TYR A 131 -10.85 -5.19 -13.16
CA TYR A 131 -9.46 -5.00 -13.57
C TYR A 131 -8.60 -4.62 -12.36
N GLY A 132 -7.34 -4.23 -12.54
CA GLY A 132 -6.53 -3.69 -11.45
C GLY A 132 -7.04 -2.33 -10.96
N VAL A 133 -6.55 -1.89 -9.80
CA VAL A 133 -6.98 -0.64 -9.17
C VAL A 133 -6.73 0.58 -10.06
N ALA A 134 -7.66 1.54 -10.04
CA ALA A 134 -7.60 2.75 -10.84
C ALA A 134 -7.00 3.91 -10.03
N LEU A 135 -6.07 4.67 -10.62
CA LEU A 135 -5.50 5.88 -10.04
C LEU A 135 -6.54 6.99 -10.01
N ILE A 136 -6.90 7.48 -8.82
CA ILE A 136 -7.88 8.57 -8.67
C ILE A 136 -7.22 9.91 -8.34
N ARG A 137 -6.01 9.88 -7.75
CA ARG A 137 -5.25 11.08 -7.42
C ARG A 137 -3.76 10.78 -7.35
N ALA A 138 -2.95 11.73 -7.79
CA ALA A 138 -1.53 11.83 -7.46
C ALA A 138 -1.30 13.21 -6.85
N ILE A 139 -0.71 13.26 -5.65
CA ILE A 139 -0.54 14.50 -4.87
C ILE A 139 0.95 14.65 -4.56
N PRO A 140 1.61 15.77 -4.87
CA PRO A 140 2.99 16.00 -4.48
C PRO A 140 3.18 15.81 -2.97
N LEU A 141 4.23 15.09 -2.56
CA LEU A 141 4.51 14.85 -1.14
C LEU A 141 4.73 16.16 -0.38
N THR A 142 5.34 17.15 -1.04
CA THR A 142 5.57 18.50 -0.50
C THR A 142 4.27 19.26 -0.25
N GLU A 143 3.22 19.01 -1.04
CA GLU A 143 1.90 19.59 -0.82
C GLU A 143 1.29 19.02 0.46
N ILE A 144 1.32 17.68 0.63
CA ILE A 144 0.82 17.01 1.84
C ILE A 144 1.58 17.49 3.09
N GLN A 145 2.89 17.70 2.98
CA GLN A 145 3.73 18.20 4.08
C GLN A 145 3.37 19.64 4.48
N ALA A 146 2.91 20.46 3.53
CA ALA A 146 2.52 21.84 3.77
C ALA A 146 1.06 22.01 4.21
N MET A 147 0.21 21.00 3.97
CA MET A 147 -1.22 21.06 4.30
C MET A 147 -1.47 21.21 5.80
N LEU A 148 -2.44 22.06 6.12
CA LEU A 148 -3.07 22.16 7.43
C LEU A 148 -4.03 20.98 7.65
N ASP A 149 -4.37 20.71 8.91
CA ASP A 149 -5.22 19.56 9.27
C ASP A 149 -6.61 19.66 8.62
N GLU A 150 -7.17 20.87 8.49
CA GLU A 150 -8.43 21.12 7.80
C GLU A 150 -8.37 20.82 6.29
N GLU A 151 -7.22 21.05 5.66
CA GLU A 151 -7.00 20.75 4.24
C GLU A 151 -6.87 19.24 4.02
N ILE A 152 -6.21 18.54 4.95
CA ILE A 152 -6.16 17.07 4.96
C ILE A 152 -7.58 16.48 5.11
N LEU A 153 -8.39 17.02 6.02
CA LEU A 153 -9.77 16.56 6.18
C LEU A 153 -10.61 16.82 4.92
N ALA A 154 -10.43 17.97 4.26
CA ALA A 154 -11.11 18.26 3.01
C ALA A 154 -10.68 17.28 1.89
N LEU A 155 -9.38 16.99 1.79
CA LEU A 155 -8.83 16.03 0.84
C LEU A 155 -9.39 14.62 1.07
N ILE A 156 -9.45 14.15 2.32
CA ILE A 156 -10.01 12.83 2.64
C ILE A 156 -11.47 12.75 2.19
N ASN A 157 -12.27 13.78 2.49
CA ASN A 157 -13.66 13.84 2.05
C ASN A 157 -13.78 13.85 0.51
N GLU A 158 -12.91 14.56 -0.20
CA GLU A 158 -12.87 14.55 -1.67
C GLU A 158 -12.58 13.14 -2.20
N LEU A 159 -11.57 12.46 -1.64
CA LEU A 159 -11.16 11.12 -2.06
C LEU A 159 -12.27 10.10 -1.82
N GLU A 160 -12.92 10.09 -0.66
CA GLU A 160 -14.02 9.16 -0.35
C GLU A 160 -15.18 9.30 -1.35
N ASN A 161 -15.49 10.54 -1.75
CA ASN A 161 -16.55 10.84 -2.71
C ASN A 161 -16.11 10.71 -4.18
N SER A 162 -14.82 10.52 -4.44
CA SER A 162 -14.31 10.32 -5.79
C SER A 162 -14.88 9.02 -6.39
N ARG A 163 -15.16 9.05 -7.68
CA ARG A 163 -15.52 7.86 -8.46
C ARG A 163 -14.39 7.55 -9.42
N ILE A 164 -14.23 6.27 -9.75
CA ILE A 164 -13.42 5.89 -10.91
C ILE A 164 -14.07 6.57 -12.11
N LYS A 165 -13.37 7.53 -12.69
CA LYS A 165 -13.82 8.20 -13.90
C LYS A 165 -13.58 7.23 -15.04
N ALA A 166 -14.66 6.71 -15.63
CA ALA A 166 -14.56 6.14 -16.96
C ALA A 166 -14.29 7.31 -17.92
N GLU A 167 -13.16 7.28 -18.62
CA GLU A 167 -13.01 8.15 -19.78
C GLU A 167 -13.96 7.62 -20.87
N VAL A 168 -14.95 8.44 -21.24
CA VAL A 168 -15.91 8.15 -22.32
C VAL A 168 -15.33 8.61 -23.65
#